data_AF-A0A923KUA3-F1
#
_entry.id   AF-A0A923KUA3-F1
#
_cell.length_a   1.000
_cell.length_b   1.000
_cell.length_c   1.000
_cell.angle_alpha   90.00
_cell.angle_beta   90.00
_cell.angle_gamma   90.00
#
_symmetry.space_group_name_H-M   'P 1'
#
loop_
_entity.id
_entity.type
_entity.pdbx_description
1 polymer ?
#
loop_
_entity_poly.entity_id
_entity_poly.type
_entity_poly.pdbx_seq_one_letter_code
_entity_poly.pdbx_strand_id
1 'polypeptide(L)'
;MRNSKPLYIFDLDGTLAIIDHRRHWVEKVRPSANDWRSFHQDCVFDKPNQNVIRTMEALRANGAEIWIFSGRSNEVRNETEQWLIENTRFEREELHTALTMRDQGDFTEDDNLKAKWLSGMLEVDRNRLVAVFDDRDRVVQMWREAGISCFQVAQGKF
;
A
#
# COMPACT_ATOMS: atom_id res chain seq x y z
N MET A 1 7.84 30.38 -3.00
CA MET A 1 8.07 28.93 -2.87
C MET A 1 7.30 28.28 -4.01
N ARG A 2 7.94 27.49 -4.89
CA ARG A 2 7.17 26.75 -5.91
C ARG A 2 6.22 25.83 -5.15
N ASN A 3 4.93 25.91 -5.46
CA ASN A 3 3.88 25.15 -4.80
C ASN A 3 4.11 23.66 -5.11
N SER A 4 4.84 22.93 -4.25
CA SER A 4 5.05 21.49 -4.43
C SER A 4 3.76 20.76 -4.10
N LYS A 5 3.33 19.82 -4.96
CA LYS A 5 2.13 19.03 -4.71
C LYS A 5 2.28 18.26 -3.39
N PRO A 6 1.31 18.34 -2.46
CA PRO A 6 1.37 17.53 -1.24
C PRO A 6 1.36 16.05 -1.63
N LEU A 7 2.20 15.25 -0.97
CA LEU A 7 2.30 13.81 -1.19
C LEU A 7 1.57 13.06 -0.08
N TYR A 8 0.78 12.06 -0.46
CA TYR A 8 0.24 11.08 0.47
C TYR A 8 0.60 9.68 0.00
N ILE A 9 0.86 8.79 0.96
CA ILE A 9 1.11 7.38 0.69
C ILE A 9 -0.06 6.57 1.19
N PHE A 10 -0.55 5.64 0.38
CA PHE A 10 -1.56 4.67 0.77
C PHE A 10 -0.96 3.26 0.73
N ASP A 11 -1.19 2.49 1.78
CA ASP A 11 -1.06 1.05 1.69
C ASP A 11 -2.17 0.44 0.81
N LEU A 12 -1.97 -0.80 0.36
CA LEU A 12 -2.94 -1.53 -0.43
C LEU A 12 -3.74 -2.55 0.40
N ASP A 13 -3.06 -3.54 0.98
CA ASP A 13 -3.69 -4.73 1.55
C ASP A 13 -4.20 -4.47 2.97
N GLY A 14 -5.51 -4.45 3.14
CA GLY A 14 -6.16 -4.03 4.40
C GLY A 14 -6.50 -2.54 4.44
N THR A 15 -5.90 -1.76 3.52
CA THR A 15 -6.13 -0.32 3.38
C THR A 15 -7.05 0.05 2.22
N LEU A 16 -6.56 0.01 0.97
CA LEU A 16 -7.38 0.25 -0.22
C LEU A 16 -8.18 -1.00 -0.64
N ALA A 17 -7.62 -2.18 -0.40
CA ALA A 17 -8.17 -3.48 -0.72
C ALA A 17 -8.56 -4.24 0.56
N ILE A 18 -9.78 -4.74 0.62
CA ILE A 18 -10.26 -5.63 1.69
C ILE A 18 -9.91 -7.06 1.30
N ILE A 19 -9.00 -7.66 2.08
CA ILE A 19 -8.34 -8.94 1.75
C ILE A 19 -8.83 -10.13 2.59
N ASP A 20 -9.85 -9.93 3.43
CA ASP A 20 -10.28 -10.93 4.44
C ASP A 20 -10.57 -12.30 3.84
N HIS A 21 -11.07 -12.34 2.61
CA HIS A 21 -11.41 -13.59 1.92
C HIS A 21 -10.19 -14.49 1.69
N ARG A 22 -8.98 -13.94 1.55
CA ARG A 22 -7.74 -14.68 1.27
C ARG A 22 -6.80 -14.82 2.48
N ARG A 23 -7.03 -14.10 3.57
CA ARG A 23 -6.19 -14.16 4.79
C ARG A 23 -6.01 -15.58 5.36
N HIS A 24 -7.05 -16.42 5.21
CA HIS A 24 -7.05 -17.81 5.66
C HIS A 24 -5.91 -18.66 5.09
N TRP A 25 -5.31 -18.26 3.96
CA TRP A 25 -4.12 -18.92 3.42
C TRP A 25 -2.91 -18.77 4.35
N VAL A 26 -2.67 -17.57 4.88
CA VAL A 26 -1.42 -17.20 5.57
C VAL A 26 -1.56 -17.13 7.10
N GLU A 27 -2.78 -17.10 7.63
CA GLU A 27 -3.03 -17.12 9.08
C GLU A 27 -2.92 -18.52 9.72
N LYS A 28 -2.49 -19.50 8.94
CA LYS A 28 -2.17 -20.84 9.41
C LYS A 28 -0.93 -20.78 10.33
N VAL A 29 -0.81 -21.73 11.26
CA VAL A 29 0.35 -21.79 12.19
C VAL A 29 1.69 -21.87 11.45
N ARG A 30 1.73 -22.53 10.29
CA ARG A 30 2.89 -22.62 9.39
C ARG A 30 2.40 -22.65 7.93
N PRO A 31 2.21 -21.49 7.27
CA PRO A 31 1.81 -21.47 5.87
C PRO A 31 2.95 -22.01 5.00
N SER A 32 2.58 -22.86 4.05
CA SER A 32 3.49 -23.40 3.04
C SER A 32 3.72 -22.40 1.90
N ALA A 33 4.72 -22.64 1.05
CA ALA A 33 4.93 -21.85 -0.16
C ALA A 33 3.68 -21.83 -1.07
N ASN A 34 2.92 -22.93 -1.11
CA ASN A 34 1.67 -22.98 -1.86
C ASN A 34 0.59 -22.09 -1.26
N ASP A 35 0.53 -21.98 0.07
CA ASP A 35 -0.42 -21.08 0.73
C ASP A 35 -0.11 -19.61 0.40
N TRP A 36 1.16 -19.23 0.44
CA TRP A 36 1.59 -17.89 0.01
C TRP A 36 1.27 -17.63 -1.46
N ARG A 37 1.49 -18.62 -2.33
CA ARG A 37 1.14 -18.51 -3.75
C ARG A 37 -0.37 -18.29 -3.93
N SER A 38 -1.21 -19.08 -3.26
CA SER A 38 -2.67 -18.90 -3.29
C SER A 38 -3.09 -17.54 -2.74
N PHE A 39 -2.49 -17.09 -1.63
CA PHE A 39 -2.72 -15.76 -1.07
C PHE A 39 -2.41 -14.64 -2.06
N HIS A 40 -1.34 -14.76 -2.85
CA HIS A 40 -1.02 -13.74 -3.86
C HIS A 40 -1.94 -13.84 -5.09
N GLN A 41 -2.22 -15.04 -5.58
CA GLN A 41 -3.06 -15.25 -6.77
C GLN A 41 -4.50 -14.79 -6.56
N ASP A 42 -5.05 -14.99 -5.36
CA ASP A 42 -6.43 -14.62 -5.05
C ASP A 42 -6.62 -13.10 -4.88
N CYS A 43 -5.58 -12.28 -5.01
CA CYS A 43 -5.68 -10.82 -4.87
C CYS A 43 -6.61 -10.15 -5.89
N VAL A 44 -6.87 -10.80 -7.03
CA VAL A 44 -7.84 -10.35 -8.03
C VAL A 44 -9.27 -10.29 -7.51
N PHE A 45 -9.58 -11.03 -6.43
CA PHE A 45 -10.91 -11.07 -5.82
C PHE A 45 -11.06 -10.12 -4.63
N ASP A 46 -10.05 -9.30 -4.34
CA ASP A 46 -10.09 -8.34 -3.25
C ASP A 46 -11.25 -7.34 -3.45
N LYS A 47 -11.96 -7.03 -2.36
CA LYS A 47 -13.06 -6.06 -2.42
C LYS A 47 -12.51 -4.65 -2.21
N PRO A 48 -13.01 -3.63 -2.91
CA PRO A 48 -12.55 -2.26 -2.69
C PRO A 48 -12.99 -1.72 -1.32
N ASN A 49 -12.07 -1.13 -0.57
CA ASN A 49 -12.40 -0.31 0.59
C ASN A 49 -12.87 1.08 0.13
N GLN A 50 -14.16 1.16 -0.21
CA GLN A 50 -14.76 2.35 -0.82
C GLN A 50 -14.56 3.64 -0.02
N ASN A 51 -14.50 3.56 1.31
CA ASN A 51 -14.30 4.75 2.16
C ASN A 51 -12.88 5.31 2.03
N VAL A 52 -11.88 4.44 2.01
CA VAL A 52 -10.47 4.84 1.87
C VAL A 52 -10.19 5.27 0.43
N ILE A 53 -10.73 4.56 -0.57
CA ILE A 53 -10.62 4.96 -1.98
C ILE A 53 -11.23 6.34 -2.21
N ARG A 54 -12.43 6.63 -1.67
CA ARG A 54 -13.03 7.97 -1.79
C ARG A 54 -12.18 9.06 -1.15
N THR A 55 -11.52 8.75 -0.03
CA THR A 55 -10.59 9.67 0.64
C THR A 55 -9.37 9.95 -0.24
N MET A 56 -8.73 8.90 -0.76
CA MET A 56 -7.60 9.00 -1.69
C MET A 56 -7.96 9.83 -2.93
N GLU A 57 -9.11 9.52 -3.56
CA GLU A 57 -9.57 10.22 -4.76
C GLU A 57 -9.94 11.69 -4.48
N ALA A 58 -10.46 12.00 -3.30
CA ALA A 58 -10.67 13.39 -2.88
C ALA A 58 -9.36 14.16 -2.74
N LEU A 59 -8.30 13.53 -2.21
CA LEU A 59 -6.97 14.14 -2.14
C LEU A 59 -6.39 14.37 -3.55
N ARG A 60 -6.48 13.39 -4.45
CA ARG A 60 -6.08 13.52 -5.87
C ARG A 60 -6.80 14.67 -6.56
N ALA A 61 -8.12 14.73 -6.41
CA ALA A 61 -8.95 15.78 -7.01
C ALA A 61 -8.58 17.19 -6.52
N ASN A 62 -7.98 17.31 -5.32
CA ASN A 62 -7.49 18.57 -4.77
C ASN A 62 -5.99 18.84 -5.09
N GLY A 63 -5.42 18.11 -6.05
CA GLY A 63 -4.07 18.37 -6.56
C GLY A 63 -2.95 17.68 -5.78
N ALA A 64 -3.28 16.76 -4.87
CA ALA A 64 -2.28 15.93 -4.22
C ALA A 64 -1.71 14.88 -5.17
N GLU A 65 -0.45 14.53 -4.94
CA GLU A 65 0.16 13.35 -5.53
C GLU A 65 -0.03 12.17 -4.58
N ILE A 66 -0.30 10.99 -5.15
CA ILE A 66 -0.54 9.77 -4.39
C ILE A 66 0.47 8.72 -4.82
N TRP A 67 1.16 8.15 -3.84
CA TRP A 67 1.90 6.91 -4.01
C TRP A 67 1.20 5.78 -3.26
N ILE A 68 1.38 4.56 -3.76
CA ILE A 68 0.86 3.33 -3.17
C ILE A 68 2.05 2.43 -2.82
N PHE A 69 2.20 2.12 -1.54
CA PHE A 69 3.25 1.23 -1.04
C PHE A 69 2.64 -0.08 -0.59
N SER A 70 2.81 -1.13 -1.40
CA SER A 70 2.17 -2.43 -1.18
C SER A 70 3.18 -3.50 -0.77
N GLY A 71 2.87 -4.25 0.28
CA GLY A 71 3.63 -5.45 0.66
C GLY A 71 3.46 -6.64 -0.30
N ARG A 72 2.55 -6.56 -1.28
CA ARG A 72 2.39 -7.60 -2.31
C ARG A 72 3.68 -7.78 -3.10
N SER A 73 4.03 -9.04 -3.36
CA SER A 73 5.10 -9.41 -4.30
C SER A 73 4.79 -8.86 -5.70
N ASN A 74 5.79 -8.32 -6.37
CA ASN A 74 5.68 -7.84 -7.74
C ASN A 74 5.44 -8.97 -8.77
N GLU A 75 5.50 -10.24 -8.35
CA GLU A 75 5.01 -11.39 -9.13
C GLU A 75 3.55 -11.22 -9.58
N VAL A 76 2.72 -10.52 -8.78
CA VAL A 76 1.30 -10.24 -9.07
C VAL A 76 1.06 -8.76 -9.40
N ARG A 77 2.07 -8.10 -9.99
CA ARG A 77 1.98 -6.67 -10.35
C ARG A 77 0.87 -6.41 -11.37
N ASN A 78 0.76 -7.24 -12.40
CA ASN A 78 -0.23 -7.03 -13.46
C ASN A 78 -1.67 -7.11 -12.92
N GLU A 79 -1.93 -8.10 -12.06
CA GLU A 79 -3.19 -8.30 -11.35
C GLU A 79 -3.49 -7.11 -10.42
N THR A 80 -2.48 -6.63 -9.70
CA THR A 80 -2.61 -5.48 -8.80
C THR A 80 -2.89 -4.19 -9.55
N GLU A 81 -2.19 -3.93 -10.65
CA GLU A 81 -2.43 -2.76 -11.49
C GLU A 81 -3.82 -2.81 -12.13
N GLN A 82 -4.22 -3.97 -12.64
CA GLN A 82 -5.57 -4.15 -13.21
C GLN A 82 -6.66 -3.90 -12.17
N TRP A 83 -6.50 -4.44 -10.96
CA TRP A 83 -7.42 -4.21 -9.85
C TRP A 83 -7.51 -2.72 -9.49
N LEU A 84 -6.38 -2.01 -9.45
CA LEU A 84 -6.37 -0.57 -9.19
C LEU A 84 -7.09 0.22 -10.28
N ILE A 85 -6.88 -0.10 -11.56
CA ILE A 85 -7.55 0.55 -12.69
C ILE A 85 -9.07 0.33 -12.63
N GLU A 86 -9.52 -0.86 -12.23
CA GLU A 86 -10.95 -1.20 -12.13
C GLU A 86 -11.65 -0.54 -10.94
N ASN A 87 -10.93 -0.24 -9.87
CA ASN A 87 -11.52 0.21 -8.59
C ASN A 87 -11.20 1.67 -8.25
N THR A 88 -10.33 2.34 -9.01
CA THR A 88 -9.88 3.71 -8.76
C THR A 88 -9.85 4.52 -10.06
N ARG A 89 -9.39 5.78 -10.02
CA ARG A 89 -9.18 6.59 -11.23
C ARG A 89 -7.74 6.56 -11.73
N PHE A 90 -6.91 5.64 -11.25
CA PHE A 90 -5.56 5.50 -11.77
C PHE A 90 -5.57 4.94 -13.19
N GLU A 91 -4.78 5.56 -14.06
CA GLU A 91 -4.44 5.01 -15.37
C GLU A 91 -3.18 4.14 -15.26
N ARG A 92 -3.00 3.23 -16.22
CA ARG A 92 -1.87 2.27 -16.22
C ARG A 92 -0.52 2.99 -16.19
N GLU A 93 -0.41 4.06 -16.95
CA GLU A 93 0.80 4.87 -17.07
C GLU A 93 1.17 5.54 -15.74
N GLU A 94 0.19 5.98 -14.96
CA GLU A 94 0.40 6.57 -13.63
C GLU A 94 0.94 5.53 -12.64
N LEU A 95 0.48 4.27 -12.74
CA LEU A 95 0.86 3.21 -11.80
C LEU A 95 2.33 2.79 -11.93
N HIS A 96 2.99 3.06 -13.06
CA HIS A 96 4.42 2.80 -13.21
C HIS A 96 5.28 3.58 -12.20
N THR A 97 4.83 4.77 -11.80
CA THR A 97 5.53 5.61 -10.82
C THR A 97 4.82 5.66 -9.47
N ALA A 98 3.48 5.57 -9.46
CA ALA A 98 2.71 5.64 -8.23
C ALA A 98 2.78 4.35 -7.40
N LEU A 99 2.95 3.17 -8.01
CA LEU A 99 2.89 1.88 -7.30
C LEU A 99 4.27 1.29 -7.03
N THR A 100 4.65 1.25 -5.76
CA THR A 100 5.81 0.49 -5.27
C THR A 100 5.35 -0.82 -4.65
N MET A 101 6.02 -1.92 -5.02
CA MET A 101 5.70 -3.28 -4.57
C MET A 101 6.97 -3.98 -4.08
N ARG A 102 6.79 -5.01 -3.25
CA ARG A 102 7.86 -5.90 -2.78
C ARG A 102 8.48 -6.66 -3.94
N ASP A 103 9.80 -6.79 -3.96
CA ASP A 103 10.48 -7.59 -4.99
C ASP A 103 10.21 -9.09 -4.81
N GLN A 104 10.10 -9.82 -5.92
CA GLN A 104 10.00 -11.27 -5.93
C GLN A 104 11.14 -11.90 -5.11
N GLY A 105 10.78 -12.76 -4.16
CA GLY A 105 11.73 -13.43 -3.28
C GLY A 105 12.23 -12.60 -2.09
N ASP A 106 11.75 -11.37 -1.91
CA ASP A 106 12.00 -10.57 -0.72
C ASP A 106 11.03 -10.95 0.41
N PHE A 107 11.56 -11.46 1.52
CA PHE A 107 10.80 -11.85 2.71
C PHE A 107 10.96 -10.88 3.89
N THR A 108 11.51 -9.68 3.65
CA THR A 108 11.67 -8.63 4.66
C THR A 108 10.33 -8.30 5.30
N GLU A 109 10.25 -8.13 6.62
CA GLU A 109 8.98 -7.75 7.26
C GLU A 109 8.47 -6.38 6.73
N ASP A 110 7.15 -6.18 6.65
CA ASP A 110 6.56 -5.02 5.96
C ASP A 110 7.00 -3.67 6.55
N ASP A 111 7.15 -3.60 7.87
CA ASP A 111 7.64 -2.41 8.58
C ASP A 111 9.08 -2.08 8.16
N ASN A 112 9.96 -3.07 8.14
CA ASN A 112 11.35 -2.93 7.67
C ASN A 112 11.41 -2.59 6.17
N LEU A 113 10.56 -3.20 5.36
CA LEU A 113 10.48 -2.95 3.92
C LEU A 113 10.04 -1.52 3.63
N LYS A 114 8.94 -1.07 4.26
CA LYS A 114 8.43 0.30 4.07
C LYS A 114 9.35 1.34 4.72
N ALA A 115 10.02 1.04 5.82
CA ALA A 115 11.08 1.90 6.38
C ALA A 115 12.24 2.06 5.40
N LYS A 116 12.66 0.99 4.71
CA LYS A 116 13.66 1.05 3.65
C LYS A 116 13.19 1.94 2.49
N TRP A 117 11.96 1.78 2.01
CA TRP A 117 11.41 2.66 0.97
C TRP A 117 11.35 4.11 1.40
N LEU A 118 10.88 4.39 2.62
CA LEU A 118 10.90 5.73 3.20
C LEU A 118 12.34 6.28 3.19
N SER A 119 13.33 5.53 3.67
CA SER A 119 14.74 5.95 3.70
C SER A 119 15.29 6.28 2.31
N GLY A 120 14.84 5.54 1.28
CA GLY A 120 15.24 5.74 -0.12
C GLY A 120 14.53 6.88 -0.85
N MET A 121 13.50 7.50 -0.27
CA MET A 121 12.84 8.65 -0.88
C MET A 121 13.79 9.82 -1.07
N LEU A 122 13.62 10.55 -2.16
CA LEU A 122 14.29 11.83 -2.37
C LEU A 122 13.89 12.81 -1.27
N GLU A 123 14.82 13.68 -0.87
CA GLU A 123 14.56 14.69 0.17
C GLU A 123 13.36 15.59 -0.19
N VAL A 124 13.21 15.94 -1.47
CA VAL A 124 12.08 16.75 -1.96
C VAL A 124 10.72 16.05 -1.75
N ASP A 125 10.67 14.72 -1.89
CA ASP A 125 9.46 13.93 -1.70
C ASP A 125 9.16 13.72 -0.22
N ARG A 126 10.20 13.50 0.59
CA ARG A 126 10.05 13.42 2.05
C ARG A 126 9.53 14.73 2.63
N ASN A 127 10.05 15.87 2.17
CA ASN A 127 9.67 17.19 2.69
C ASN A 127 8.21 17.58 2.37
N ARG A 128 7.60 16.98 1.34
CA ARG A 128 6.20 17.22 0.95
C ARG A 128 5.25 16.08 1.35
N LEU A 129 5.75 15.02 2.00
CA LEU A 129 4.94 13.92 2.52
C LEU A 129 4.11 14.42 3.71
N VAL A 130 2.80 14.51 3.49
CA VAL A 130 1.85 15.04 4.49
C VAL A 130 1.41 13.95 5.44
N ALA A 131 1.01 12.80 4.90
CA ALA A 131 0.51 11.68 5.70
C ALA A 131 0.56 10.35 4.96
N VAL A 132 0.50 9.27 5.74
CA VAL A 132 0.38 7.90 5.26
C VAL A 132 -0.93 7.30 5.76
N PHE A 133 -1.60 6.51 4.92
CA PHE A 133 -2.73 5.67 5.29
C PHE A 133 -2.28 4.21 5.25
N ASP A 134 -2.39 3.53 6.38
CA ASP A 134 -1.96 2.14 6.55
C ASP A 134 -2.92 1.47 7.55
N ASP A 135 -2.91 0.15 7.67
CA ASP A 135 -3.83 -0.55 8.57
C ASP A 135 -3.11 -1.38 9.64
N ARG A 136 -1.94 -1.95 9.32
CA ARG A 136 -1.20 -2.88 10.18
C ARG A 136 -0.48 -2.20 11.32
N ASP A 137 -0.69 -2.66 12.57
CA ASP A 137 -0.21 -1.99 13.79
C ASP A 137 1.31 -1.72 13.77
N ARG A 138 2.12 -2.71 13.37
CA ARG A 138 3.58 -2.59 13.33
C ARG A 138 4.06 -1.56 12.31
N VAL A 139 3.42 -1.52 11.14
CA VAL A 139 3.77 -0.59 10.06
C VAL A 139 3.34 0.83 10.42
N VAL A 140 2.15 0.97 10.98
CA VAL A 140 1.65 2.24 11.53
C VAL A 140 2.58 2.78 12.62
N GLN A 141 3.06 1.92 13.52
CA GLN A 141 4.03 2.31 14.55
C GLN A 141 5.34 2.79 13.91
N MET A 142 5.87 2.04 12.93
CA MET A 142 7.08 2.43 12.19
C MET A 142 6.95 3.83 11.56
N TRP A 143 5.83 4.13 10.88
CA TRP A 143 5.61 5.46 10.30
C TRP A 143 5.63 6.57 11.36
N ARG A 144 4.98 6.34 12.50
CA ARG A 144 4.91 7.30 13.61
C ARG A 144 6.28 7.52 14.25
N GLU A 145 7.07 6.46 14.44
CA GLU A 145 8.44 6.54 14.95
C GLU A 145 9.38 7.29 14.00
N ALA A 146 9.13 7.21 12.70
CA ALA A 146 9.83 8.00 11.68
C ALA A 146 9.37 9.47 11.60
N GLY A 147 8.47 9.92 12.49
CA GLY A 147 7.94 11.29 12.52
C GLY A 147 6.89 11.57 11.46
N ILE A 148 6.33 10.54 10.82
CA ILE A 148 5.31 10.68 9.77
C ILE A 148 3.92 10.50 10.37
N SER A 149 3.00 11.41 10.03
CA SER A 149 1.60 11.29 10.41
C SER A 149 0.98 10.07 9.72
N CYS A 150 0.54 9.09 10.50
CA CYS A 150 -0.06 7.86 9.99
C CYS A 150 -1.51 7.68 10.48
N PHE A 151 -2.44 7.64 9.52
CA PHE A 151 -3.86 7.43 9.69
C PHE A 151 -4.16 5.94 9.55
N GLN A 152 -4.46 5.31 10.68
CA GLN A 152 -4.78 3.89 10.71
C GLN A 152 -6.24 3.65 10.31
N VAL A 153 -6.48 2.97 9.18
CA VAL A 153 -7.83 2.91 8.58
C VAL A 153 -8.66 1.71 9.03
N ALA A 154 -8.04 0.68 9.60
CA ALA A 154 -8.70 -0.52 10.12
C ALA A 154 -7.92 -1.08 11.33
N GLN A 155 -8.47 -2.12 11.97
CA GLN A 155 -7.80 -2.77 13.09
C GLN A 155 -6.61 -3.62 12.60
N GLY A 156 -5.40 -3.26 13.02
CA GLY A 156 -4.15 -3.80 12.47
C GLY A 156 -3.51 -4.97 13.20
N LYS A 157 -4.25 -5.78 13.96
CA LYS A 157 -3.71 -6.83 14.84
C LYS A 157 -3.36 -8.12 14.07
N PHE A 158 -2.37 -8.07 13.19
CA PHE A 158 -1.85 -9.21 12.42
C PHE A 158 -0.43 -8.99 11.90
#